data_AF-A0A2A5EBH9-F1
#
_entry.id   AF-A0A2A5EBH9-F1
#
_cell.length_a   1.000
_cell.length_b   1.000
_cell.length_c   1.000
_cell.angle_alpha   90.00
_cell.angle_beta   90.00
_cell.angle_gamma   90.00
#
_symmetry.space_group_name_H-M   'P 1'
#
loop_
_entity.id
_entity.type
_entity.pdbx_description
1 polymer ?
#
loop_
_entity_poly.entity_id
_entity_poly.type
_entity_poly.pdbx_seq_one_letter_code
_entity_poly.pdbx_strand_id
1 'polypeptide(L)'
;MSPPTPDSIRECFTDFAIQEYVMGRLDSEIRSEVEVHFNRCKECASCHNQYELEREFISKLLNTPSETSPGLCVSDEMLAQFLDNSLNDTDRTKCESHLAGCSTCQQELLEMYDEVKSLSNTPEQTHDHPKPTPQGLILRMPERKPGSKTSLQLKWPIDEAGSA
;
A
#
# COMPACT_ATOMS: atom_id res chain seq x y z
N MET A 1 59.58 -36.68 -22.01
CA MET A 1 58.26 -36.21 -21.55
C MET A 1 58.44 -34.77 -21.15
N SER A 2 57.94 -33.84 -21.97
CA SER A 2 58.06 -32.40 -21.70
C SER A 2 57.07 -32.00 -20.60
N PRO A 3 57.43 -31.06 -19.70
CA PRO A 3 56.48 -30.55 -18.71
C PRO A 3 55.34 -29.80 -19.42
N PRO A 4 54.11 -29.86 -18.91
CA PRO A 4 53.01 -29.05 -19.44
C PRO A 4 53.33 -27.57 -19.20
N THR A 5 53.31 -26.79 -20.28
CA THR A 5 53.45 -25.33 -20.23
C THR A 5 52.23 -24.70 -19.54
N PRO A 6 52.40 -23.60 -18.78
CA PRO A 6 51.30 -22.88 -18.16
C PRO A 6 50.56 -22.03 -19.20
N ASP A 7 49.91 -22.69 -20.16
CA ASP A 7 48.86 -22.07 -20.99
C ASP A 7 47.54 -22.22 -20.24
N SER A 8 47.44 -21.59 -19.08
CA SER A 8 46.18 -21.46 -18.34
C SER A 8 45.41 -20.27 -18.88
N ILE A 9 44.89 -20.41 -20.10
CA ILE A 9 43.64 -19.73 -20.45
C ILE A 9 42.59 -20.35 -19.53
N ARG A 10 42.40 -19.78 -18.33
CA ARG A 10 41.26 -20.13 -17.48
C ARG A 10 40.01 -19.80 -18.29
N GLU A 11 39.30 -20.83 -18.71
CA GLU A 11 38.04 -20.73 -19.43
C GLU A 11 37.10 -19.74 -18.72
N CYS A 12 36.40 -18.91 -19.49
CA CYS A 12 35.40 -17.98 -18.97
C CYS A 12 34.30 -18.73 -18.23
N PHE A 13 33.68 -18.07 -17.23
CA PHE A 13 32.50 -18.61 -16.59
C PHE A 13 31.33 -18.69 -17.59
N THR A 14 30.51 -19.72 -17.41
CA THR A 14 29.26 -19.82 -18.18
C THR A 14 28.32 -18.70 -17.78
N ASP A 15 27.46 -18.33 -18.71
CA ASP A 15 26.39 -17.35 -18.52
C ASP A 15 25.54 -17.65 -17.26
N PHE A 16 25.17 -18.91 -17.10
CA PHE A 16 24.44 -19.41 -15.94
C PHE A 16 25.17 -19.14 -14.60
N ALA A 17 26.48 -19.33 -14.54
CA ALA A 17 27.25 -19.07 -13.32
C ALA A 17 27.29 -17.57 -12.97
N ILE A 18 27.36 -16.70 -13.98
CA ILE A 18 27.30 -15.24 -13.80
C ILE A 18 25.92 -14.82 -13.31
N GLN A 19 24.84 -15.41 -13.83
CA GLN A 19 23.48 -15.16 -13.36
C GLN A 19 23.28 -15.60 -11.91
N GLU A 20 23.73 -16.80 -11.53
CA GLU A 20 23.65 -17.30 -10.15
C GLU A 20 24.47 -16.42 -9.18
N TYR A 21 25.60 -15.86 -9.63
CA TYR A 21 26.36 -14.85 -8.89
C TYR A 21 25.50 -13.59 -8.64
N VAL A 22 24.93 -13.01 -9.70
CA VAL A 22 24.07 -11.81 -9.65
C VAL A 22 22.82 -12.03 -8.78
N MET A 23 22.28 -13.25 -8.78
CA MET A 23 21.12 -13.61 -7.96
C MET A 23 21.45 -13.91 -6.49
N GLY A 24 22.72 -13.86 -6.09
CA GLY A 24 23.08 -14.13 -4.69
C GLY A 24 23.28 -15.61 -4.34
N ARG A 25 23.11 -16.54 -5.28
CA ARG A 25 22.91 -17.98 -5.00
C ARG A 25 24.19 -18.82 -4.91
N LEU A 26 25.33 -18.26 -5.30
CA LEU A 26 26.60 -18.96 -5.18
C LEU A 26 27.12 -18.94 -3.74
N ASP A 27 27.67 -20.07 -3.30
CA ASP A 27 28.43 -20.17 -2.06
C ASP A 27 29.64 -19.23 -2.03
N SER A 28 30.06 -18.85 -0.82
CA SER A 28 31.12 -17.85 -0.60
C SER A 28 32.46 -18.17 -1.28
N GLU A 29 32.83 -19.45 -1.36
CA GLU A 29 34.07 -19.91 -2.01
C GLU A 29 34.02 -19.65 -3.53
N ILE A 30 32.98 -20.15 -4.20
CA ILE A 30 32.77 -19.98 -5.64
C ILE A 30 32.61 -18.50 -5.99
N ARG A 31 31.89 -17.75 -5.15
CA ARG A 31 31.71 -16.31 -5.30
C ARG A 31 33.04 -15.56 -5.39
N SER A 32 33.98 -15.87 -4.49
CA SER A 32 35.30 -15.25 -4.48
C SER A 32 36.10 -15.57 -5.75
N GLU A 33 35.98 -16.79 -6.28
CA GLU A 33 36.63 -17.16 -7.54
C GLU A 33 36.08 -16.38 -8.73
N VAL A 34 34.75 -16.21 -8.79
CA VAL A 34 34.07 -15.42 -9.83
C VAL A 34 34.49 -13.94 -9.76
N GLU A 35 34.58 -13.35 -8.56
CA GLU A 35 35.06 -11.98 -8.35
C GLU A 35 36.50 -11.78 -8.83
N VAL A 36 37.40 -12.71 -8.50
CA VAL A 36 38.79 -12.67 -8.97
C VAL A 36 38.84 -12.78 -10.49
N HIS A 37 37.95 -13.55 -11.11
CA HIS A 37 37.85 -13.66 -12.56
C HIS A 37 37.36 -12.37 -13.21
N PHE A 38 36.34 -11.70 -12.68
CA PHE A 38 35.86 -10.41 -13.22
C PHE A 38 36.95 -9.34 -13.26
N ASN A 39 37.88 -9.36 -12.31
CA ASN A 39 39.04 -8.45 -12.33
C ASN A 39 40.03 -8.71 -13.48
N ARG A 40 39.98 -9.90 -14.10
CA ARG A 40 40.94 -10.35 -15.12
C ARG A 40 40.30 -10.53 -16.50
N CYS A 41 39.00 -10.80 -16.56
CA CYS A 41 38.27 -11.07 -17.79
C CYS A 41 37.23 -9.98 -18.06
N LYS A 42 37.52 -9.12 -19.06
CA LYS A 42 36.64 -8.01 -19.44
C LYS A 42 35.29 -8.48 -20.00
N GLU A 43 35.25 -9.61 -20.68
CA GLU A 43 34.01 -10.16 -21.25
C GLU A 43 33.05 -10.58 -20.14
N CYS A 44 33.53 -11.38 -19.18
CA CYS A 44 32.73 -11.80 -18.03
C CYS A 44 32.31 -10.60 -17.15
N ALA A 45 33.19 -9.60 -16.98
CA ALA A 45 32.84 -8.36 -16.28
C ALA A 45 31.74 -7.58 -17.02
N SER A 46 31.78 -7.55 -18.36
CA SER A 46 30.73 -6.92 -19.17
C SER A 46 29.40 -7.66 -19.06
N CYS A 47 29.42 -9.00 -19.11
CA CYS A 47 28.21 -9.82 -18.91
C CYS A 47 27.61 -9.61 -17.52
N HIS A 48 28.45 -9.60 -16.46
CA HIS A 48 28.01 -9.29 -15.11
C HIS A 48 27.30 -7.93 -15.03
N ASN A 49 27.90 -6.88 -15.60
CA ASN A 49 27.30 -5.55 -15.59
C ASN A 49 25.96 -5.51 -16.35
N GLN A 50 25.84 -6.24 -17.45
CA GLN A 50 24.57 -6.35 -18.17
C GLN A 50 23.49 -7.01 -17.29
N TYR A 51 23.81 -8.08 -16.59
CA TYR A 51 22.87 -8.75 -15.69
C TYR A 51 22.50 -7.91 -14.47
N GLU A 52 23.43 -7.14 -13.91
CA GLU A 52 23.12 -6.18 -12.84
C GLU A 52 22.15 -5.08 -13.33
N LEU A 53 22.37 -4.55 -14.55
CA LEU A 53 21.47 -3.55 -15.15
C LEU A 53 20.07 -4.12 -15.41
N GLU A 54 19.99 -5.35 -15.92
CA GLU A 54 18.70 -6.03 -16.15
C GLU A 54 17.98 -6.30 -14.83
N ARG A 55 18.70 -6.78 -13.81
CA ARG A 55 18.14 -6.96 -12.45
C ARG A 55 17.61 -5.66 -11.89
N GLU A 56 18.37 -4.56 -12.02
CA GLU A 56 17.94 -3.24 -11.56
C GLU A 56 16.70 -2.76 -12.33
N PHE A 57 16.67 -2.94 -13.65
CA PHE A 57 15.55 -2.54 -14.49
C PHE A 57 14.27 -3.31 -14.12
N ILE A 58 14.35 -4.64 -13.99
CA ILE A 58 13.21 -5.47 -13.59
C ILE A 58 12.77 -5.11 -12.17
N SER A 59 13.72 -4.93 -11.24
CA SER A 59 13.40 -4.49 -9.88
C SER A 59 12.67 -3.15 -9.88
N LYS A 60 13.11 -2.18 -10.69
CA LYS A 60 12.41 -0.91 -10.86
C LYS A 60 11.02 -1.12 -11.43
N LEU A 61 10.85 -1.92 -12.48
CA LEU A 61 9.54 -2.18 -13.09
C LEU A 61 8.54 -2.82 -12.11
N LEU A 62 9.02 -3.74 -11.26
CA LEU A 62 8.18 -4.41 -10.27
C LEU A 62 7.88 -3.53 -9.05
N ASN A 63 8.81 -2.64 -8.69
CA ASN A 63 8.66 -1.75 -7.54
C ASN A 63 8.16 -0.34 -7.92
N THR A 64 8.02 -0.04 -9.22
CA THR A 64 7.37 1.20 -9.64
C THR A 64 5.92 1.09 -9.22
N PRO A 65 5.45 1.99 -8.34
CA PRO A 65 4.05 2.01 -8.01
C PRO A 65 3.29 2.24 -9.31
N SER A 66 2.34 1.36 -9.60
CA SER A 66 1.49 1.55 -10.76
C SER A 66 0.76 2.86 -10.52
N GLU A 67 1.14 3.93 -11.23
CA GLU A 67 0.46 5.23 -11.25
C GLU A 67 -0.90 5.03 -11.88
N THR A 68 -1.76 4.40 -11.09
CA THR A 68 -3.15 4.17 -11.41
C THR A 68 -3.75 5.56 -11.32
N SER A 69 -4.15 6.12 -12.46
CA SER A 69 -4.71 7.47 -12.53
C SER A 69 -5.75 7.64 -11.41
N PRO A 70 -5.85 8.82 -10.77
CA PRO A 70 -6.68 9.07 -9.58
C PRO A 70 -8.19 8.85 -9.76
N GLY A 71 -8.65 8.26 -10.87
CA GLY A 71 -10.00 7.75 -11.09
C GLY A 71 -10.11 6.23 -11.22
N LEU A 72 -9.02 5.46 -11.02
CA LEU A 72 -9.01 3.99 -11.06
C LEU A 72 -8.65 3.33 -9.70
N CYS A 73 -8.38 4.13 -8.66
CA CYS A 73 -8.17 3.63 -7.30
C CYS A 73 -9.49 3.10 -6.70
N VAL A 74 -9.36 2.14 -5.78
CA VAL A 74 -10.51 1.72 -4.96
C VAL A 74 -10.94 2.89 -4.06
N SER A 75 -12.24 3.00 -3.82
CA SER A 75 -12.79 4.07 -2.99
C SER A 75 -12.43 3.90 -1.51
N ASP A 76 -12.34 5.00 -0.76
CA ASP A 76 -12.08 4.99 0.68
C ASP A 76 -13.06 4.11 1.46
N GLU A 77 -14.34 4.11 1.06
CA GLU A 77 -15.37 3.24 1.64
C GLU A 77 -15.04 1.76 1.47
N MET A 78 -14.52 1.36 0.30
CA MET A 78 -14.11 -0.02 0.04
C MET A 78 -12.86 -0.40 0.83
N LEU A 79 -11.91 0.52 1.02
CA LEU A 79 -10.74 0.30 1.88
C LEU A 79 -11.14 0.17 3.36
N ALA A 80 -12.08 0.99 3.85
CA ALA A 80 -12.62 0.88 5.20
C ALA A 80 -13.36 -0.47 5.40
N GLN A 81 -14.19 -0.87 4.42
CA GLN A 81 -14.88 -2.16 4.42
C GLN A 81 -13.92 -3.36 4.30
N PHE A 82 -12.73 -3.13 3.75
CA PHE A 82 -11.68 -4.14 3.70
C PHE A 82 -11.06 -4.33 5.09
N LEU A 83 -10.78 -3.23 5.81
CA LEU A 83 -10.21 -3.24 7.17
C LEU A 83 -11.14 -3.86 8.22
N ASP A 84 -12.43 -3.55 8.17
CA ASP A 84 -13.43 -4.07 9.11
C ASP A 84 -13.93 -5.49 8.74
N ASN A 85 -13.42 -6.04 7.64
CA ASN A 85 -13.77 -7.35 7.10
C ASN A 85 -15.24 -7.48 6.65
N SER A 86 -15.88 -6.35 6.29
CA SER A 86 -17.27 -6.27 5.81
C SER A 86 -17.45 -6.47 4.30
N LEU A 87 -16.39 -6.49 3.50
CA LEU A 87 -16.48 -6.79 2.07
C LEU A 87 -16.92 -8.24 1.80
N ASN A 88 -17.76 -8.41 0.76
CA ASN A 88 -18.02 -9.73 0.19
C ASN A 88 -16.78 -10.28 -0.55
N ASP A 89 -16.73 -11.60 -0.80
CA ASP A 89 -15.57 -12.25 -1.41
C ASP A 89 -15.17 -11.67 -2.77
N THR A 90 -16.14 -11.24 -3.58
CA THR A 90 -15.89 -10.68 -4.91
C THR A 90 -15.19 -9.33 -4.81
N ASP A 91 -15.68 -8.45 -3.96
CA ASP A 91 -15.12 -7.10 -3.80
C ASP A 91 -13.84 -7.11 -2.98
N ARG A 92 -13.71 -8.05 -2.02
CA ARG A 92 -12.44 -8.34 -1.36
C ARG A 92 -11.36 -8.74 -2.36
N THR A 93 -11.64 -9.70 -3.24
CA THR A 93 -10.67 -10.14 -4.26
C THR A 93 -10.23 -9.01 -5.18
N LYS A 94 -11.16 -8.12 -5.57
CA LYS A 94 -10.82 -6.92 -6.37
C LYS A 94 -9.94 -5.95 -5.59
N CYS A 95 -10.27 -5.70 -4.33
CA CYS A 95 -9.50 -4.82 -3.46
C CYS A 95 -8.09 -5.37 -3.25
N GLU A 96 -7.94 -6.66 -2.96
CA GLU A 96 -6.63 -7.34 -2.82
C GLU A 96 -5.81 -7.28 -4.11
N SER A 97 -6.44 -7.53 -5.26
CA SER A 97 -5.79 -7.47 -6.56
C SER A 97 -5.28 -6.07 -6.88
N HIS A 98 -6.05 -5.04 -6.50
CA HIS A 98 -5.65 -3.64 -6.67
C HIS A 98 -4.51 -3.26 -5.70
N LEU A 99 -4.66 -3.62 -4.42
CA LEU A 99 -3.66 -3.40 -3.38
C LEU A 99 -2.35 -4.09 -3.70
N ALA A 100 -2.32 -5.18 -4.47
CA ALA A 100 -1.07 -5.82 -4.90
C ALA A 100 -0.21 -4.93 -5.81
N GLY A 101 -0.80 -3.96 -6.52
CA GLY A 101 -0.11 -3.13 -7.51
C GLY A 101 -0.16 -1.61 -7.27
N CYS A 102 -1.01 -1.13 -6.35
CA CYS A 102 -1.20 0.29 -6.11
C CYS A 102 -0.63 0.70 -4.74
N SER A 103 0.55 1.33 -4.73
CA SER A 103 1.17 1.81 -3.49
C SER A 103 0.36 2.91 -2.81
N THR A 104 -0.40 3.72 -3.56
CA THR A 104 -1.23 4.79 -3.01
C THR A 104 -2.29 4.20 -2.10
N CYS A 105 -3.08 3.24 -2.59
CA CYS A 105 -4.11 2.58 -1.78
C CYS A 105 -3.51 1.73 -0.66
N GLN A 106 -2.30 1.17 -0.83
CA GLN A 106 -1.58 0.52 0.27
C GLN A 106 -1.27 1.52 1.39
N GLN A 107 -0.80 2.71 1.03
CA GLN A 107 -0.46 3.76 2.00
C GLN A 107 -1.72 4.27 2.72
N GLU A 108 -2.79 4.57 1.96
CA GLU A 108 -4.07 5.00 2.52
C GLU A 108 -4.66 3.95 3.47
N LEU A 109 -4.56 2.67 3.13
CA LEU A 109 -5.00 1.57 3.99
C LEU A 109 -4.21 1.52 5.31
N LEU A 110 -2.89 1.73 5.26
CA LEU A 110 -2.04 1.78 6.45
C LEU A 110 -2.39 2.98 7.34
N GLU A 111 -2.61 4.16 6.73
CA GLU A 111 -3.02 5.37 7.44
C GLU A 111 -4.36 5.15 8.16
N MET A 112 -5.37 4.61 7.47
CA MET A 112 -6.66 4.26 8.09
C MET A 112 -6.52 3.21 9.20
N TYR A 113 -5.65 2.21 9.02
CA TYR A 113 -5.41 1.20 10.06
C TYR A 113 -4.78 1.82 11.32
N ASP A 114 -3.82 2.73 11.17
CA ASP A 114 -3.19 3.41 12.30
C ASP A 114 -4.19 4.32 13.05
N GLU A 115 -5.11 4.97 12.33
CA GLU A 115 -6.20 5.74 12.94
C GLU A 115 -7.13 4.84 13.77
N VAL A 116 -7.61 3.73 13.20
CA VAL A 116 -8.47 2.76 13.91
C VAL A 116 -7.76 2.17 15.13
N LYS A 117 -6.48 1.86 15.00
CA LYS A 117 -5.64 1.35 16.09
C LYS A 117 -5.44 2.41 17.19
N SER A 118 -5.31 3.67 16.82
CA SER A 118 -5.17 4.78 17.78
C SER A 118 -6.47 5.00 18.57
N LEU A 119 -7.62 4.89 17.91
CA LEU A 119 -8.94 5.02 18.55
C LEU A 119 -9.24 3.85 19.51
N SER A 120 -8.87 2.62 19.14
CA SER A 120 -9.06 1.43 19.99
C SER A 120 -8.17 1.39 21.24
N ASN A 121 -7.14 2.26 21.33
CA ASN A 121 -6.27 2.39 22.49
C ASN A 121 -6.65 3.52 23.46
N THR A 122 -7.85 4.10 23.35
CA THR A 122 -8.30 5.11 24.31
C THR A 122 -8.83 4.45 25.60
N PRO A 123 -8.20 4.66 26.78
CA PRO A 123 -8.87 4.42 28.04
C PRO A 123 -10.02 5.43 28.12
N GLU A 124 -11.24 4.90 28.12
CA GLU A 124 -12.50 5.53 28.48
C GLU A 124 -12.33 6.87 29.22
N GLN A 125 -12.21 7.98 28.47
CA GLN A 125 -12.45 9.29 29.04
C GLN A 125 -13.97 9.45 29.08
N THR A 126 -14.54 9.02 30.21
CA THR A 126 -15.83 9.50 30.68
C THR A 126 -15.85 11.01 30.54
N HIS A 127 -16.57 11.49 29.53
CA HIS A 127 -16.96 12.89 29.40
C HIS A 127 -17.90 13.18 30.58
N ASP A 128 -17.31 13.50 31.73
CA ASP A 128 -17.97 14.09 32.89
C ASP A 128 -18.63 15.37 32.39
N HIS A 129 -19.95 15.32 32.24
CA HIS A 129 -20.76 16.50 32.01
C HIS A 129 -20.60 17.40 33.25
N PRO A 130 -20.01 18.61 33.15
CA PRO A 130 -20.17 19.57 34.23
C PRO A 130 -21.65 20.01 34.23
N LYS A 131 -22.38 19.48 35.21
CA LYS A 131 -23.73 19.88 35.60
C LYS A 131 -23.78 21.41 35.74
N PRO A 132 -24.57 22.14 34.92
CA PRO A 132 -24.72 23.57 35.12
C PRO A 132 -25.45 23.82 36.44
N THR A 133 -24.76 24.45 37.39
CA THR A 133 -25.33 24.83 38.69
C THR A 133 -26.06 26.17 38.53
N PRO A 134 -27.26 26.35 39.11
CA PRO A 134 -28.08 27.53 38.87
C PRO A 134 -27.59 28.71 39.72
N GLN A 135 -27.33 29.85 39.07
CA GLN A 135 -27.26 31.15 39.75
C GLN A 135 -28.19 32.12 39.05
N GLY A 136 -29.31 32.40 39.72
CA GLY A 136 -30.19 33.49 39.35
C GLY A 136 -29.62 34.82 39.83
N LEU A 137 -29.65 35.83 38.96
CA LEU A 137 -29.96 37.19 39.36
C LEU A 137 -30.65 37.92 38.22
N ILE A 138 -31.79 38.46 38.58
CA ILE A 138 -32.90 38.96 37.77
C ILE A 138 -32.58 40.39 37.32
N LEU A 139 -32.79 40.70 36.05
CA LEU A 139 -33.11 42.06 35.59
C LEU A 139 -34.29 42.01 34.62
N ARG A 140 -35.28 42.86 34.92
CA ARG A 140 -36.67 42.89 34.43
C ARG A 140 -36.79 43.38 32.96
N MET A 141 -37.60 42.64 32.19
CA MET A 141 -38.65 42.96 31.17
C MET A 141 -38.83 44.42 30.63
N PRO A 142 -39.37 44.62 29.38
CA PRO A 142 -40.62 43.99 28.90
C PRO A 142 -40.77 43.56 27.41
N GLU A 143 -41.61 42.52 27.28
CA GLU A 143 -42.58 42.11 26.24
C GLU A 143 -42.57 42.70 24.81
N ARG A 144 -42.63 41.79 23.82
CA ARG A 144 -43.54 41.84 22.63
C ARG A 144 -43.73 40.42 22.05
N LYS A 145 -44.96 39.93 22.00
CA LYS A 145 -45.47 38.84 21.12
C LYS A 145 -46.03 39.48 19.81
N PRO A 146 -46.56 38.76 18.79
CA PRO A 146 -46.67 37.30 18.48
C PRO A 146 -46.33 36.91 17.01
N GLY A 147 -46.40 35.60 16.70
CA GLY A 147 -46.51 35.03 15.33
C GLY A 147 -45.25 34.29 14.88
N SER A 148 -45.25 33.06 14.36
CA SER A 148 -46.27 32.37 13.56
C SER A 148 -46.06 30.85 13.61
N LYS A 149 -47.16 30.11 13.47
CA LYS A 149 -47.24 28.66 13.37
C LYS A 149 -47.06 28.22 11.92
N THR A 150 -46.20 27.24 11.67
CA THR A 150 -46.25 26.30 10.52
C THR A 150 -45.19 25.22 10.82
N SER A 151 -45.48 23.99 11.25
CA SER A 151 -46.33 22.93 10.66
C SER A 151 -46.09 22.74 9.17
N LEU A 152 -45.08 21.95 8.84
CA LEU A 152 -44.91 21.35 7.52
C LEU A 152 -44.80 19.84 7.70
N GLN A 153 -45.96 19.19 7.60
CA GLN A 153 -46.01 17.81 7.15
C GLN A 153 -45.48 17.75 5.72
N LEU A 154 -44.42 16.99 5.49
CA LEU A 154 -44.09 16.53 4.14
C LEU A 154 -44.67 15.14 3.96
N LYS A 155 -45.76 15.13 3.20
CA LYS A 155 -46.43 13.96 2.66
C LYS A 155 -45.64 13.49 1.44
N TRP A 156 -45.14 12.26 1.46
CA TRP A 156 -44.57 11.58 0.30
C TRP A 156 -45.69 10.97 -0.55
N PRO A 157 -45.79 11.29 -1.84
CA PRO A 157 -46.36 10.38 -2.83
C PRO A 157 -45.23 9.73 -3.64
N ILE A 158 -45.36 8.45 -3.97
CA ILE A 158 -45.19 7.90 -5.32
C ILE A 158 -45.74 6.46 -5.29
N ASP A 159 -46.78 6.31 -6.09
CA ASP A 159 -47.59 5.14 -6.47
C ASP A 159 -46.73 3.92 -6.91
N GLU A 160 -46.98 2.74 -6.34
CA GLU A 160 -47.74 1.61 -6.92
C GLU A 160 -47.25 1.19 -8.31
N ALA A 161 -46.51 0.08 -8.39
CA ALA A 161 -47.03 -1.24 -8.80
C ALA A 161 -47.45 -1.26 -10.29
N GLY A 162 -46.86 -2.07 -11.16
CA GLY A 162 -46.67 -3.49 -11.00
C GLY A 162 -47.30 -4.12 -12.25
N SER A 163 -46.47 -4.75 -13.07
CA SER A 163 -46.84 -5.41 -14.31
C SER A 163 -47.76 -6.61 -14.06
N ALA A 164 -48.84 -6.70 -14.83
CA ALA A 164 -49.45 -7.94 -15.31
C ALA A 164 -50.34 -7.63 -16.52
#